data_AF-A0A959G8T5-F1
#
_entry.id   AF-A0A959G8T5-F1
#
_cell.length_a   1.000
_cell.length_b   1.000
_cell.length_c   1.000
_cell.angle_alpha   90.00
_cell.angle_beta   90.00
_cell.angle_gamma   90.00
#
_symmetry.space_group_name_H-M   'P 1'
#
loop_
_entity.id
_entity.type
_entity.pdbx_description
1 polymer ?
#
loop_
_entity_poly.entity_id
_entity_poly.type
_entity_poly.pdbx_seq_one_letter_code
_entity_poly.pdbx_strand_id
1 'polypeptide(L)' 'MPSEDQKEKIREGSRSYLKYSGLAFQLLGIVAISFFVGRYLDKKLGLEQPIIAMLLIIVTFSAYMYKLYKELFNNK' A
#
# COMPACT_ATOMS: atom_id res chain seq x y z
N MET A 1 33.41 13.87 -16.13
CA MET A 1 32.39 12.80 -16.04
C MET A 1 32.25 12.41 -14.57
N PRO A 2 31.04 12.20 -14.03
CA PRO A 2 30.89 11.73 -12.66
C PRO A 2 31.57 10.37 -12.51
N SER A 3 32.28 10.15 -11.39
CA SER A 3 32.91 8.87 -11.07
C SER A 3 31.85 7.79 -10.84
N GLU A 4 32.20 6.52 -11.06
CA GLU A 4 31.32 5.36 -10.85
C GLU A 4 30.66 5.38 -9.45
N ASP A 5 31.40 5.75 -8.41
CA ASP A 5 30.90 5.94 -7.03
C ASP A 5 29.80 7.01 -6.89
N GLN A 6 29.89 8.10 -7.68
CA GLN A 6 28.86 9.14 -7.68
C GLN A 6 27.58 8.65 -8.36
N LYS A 7 27.69 7.82 -9.40
CA LYS A 7 26.52 7.23 -10.07
C LYS A 7 25.81 6.21 -9.19
N GLU A 8 26.53 5.41 -8.40
CA GLU A 8 25.93 4.50 -7.43
C GLU A 8 25.14 5.24 -6.34
N LYS A 9 25.73 6.26 -5.72
CA LYS A 9 25.01 7.06 -4.70
C LYS A 9 23.77 7.74 -5.24
N ILE A 10 23.81 8.27 -6.46
CA ILE A 10 22.63 8.86 -7.11
C ILE A 10 21.56 7.78 -7.36
N ARG A 11 21.95 6.59 -7.84
CA ARG A 11 21.02 5.47 -8.06
C ARG A 11 20.38 4.99 -6.77
N GLU A 12 21.13 4.85 -5.68
CA GLU A 12 20.59 4.47 -4.37
C GLU A 12 19.63 5.52 -3.78
N GLY A 13 20.01 6.80 -3.88
CA GLY A 13 19.17 7.92 -3.47
C GLY A 13 17.84 7.93 -4.23
N SER A 14 17.89 7.90 -5.56
CA SER A 14 16.68 7.85 -6.40
C SER A 14 15.84 6.60 -6.17
N ARG A 15 16.46 5.44 -5.90
CA ARG A 15 15.74 4.19 -5.63
C ARG A 15 14.95 4.24 -4.33
N SER A 16 15.46 4.93 -3.31
CA SER A 16 14.73 5.15 -2.05
C SER A 16 13.48 6.00 -2.27
N TYR A 17 13.60 7.15 -2.95
CA TYR A 17 12.44 8.01 -3.25
C TYR A 17 11.37 7.28 -4.05
N LEU A 18 11.77 6.57 -5.11
CA LEU A 18 10.85 5.78 -5.93
C LEU A 18 10.15 4.68 -5.10
N LYS A 19 10.84 4.05 -4.16
CA LYS A 19 10.26 3.03 -3.28
C LYS A 19 9.17 3.61 -2.39
N TYR A 20 9.41 4.76 -1.73
CA TYR A 20 8.39 5.39 -0.88
C TYR A 20 7.18 5.88 -1.67
N SER A 21 7.40 6.46 -2.85
CA SER A 21 6.29 6.82 -3.75
C SER A 21 5.49 5.59 -4.16
N GLY A 22 6.15 4.49 -4.54
CA GLY A 22 5.48 3.23 -4.88
C GLY A 22 4.62 2.68 -3.75
N LEU A 23 5.11 2.73 -2.50
CA LEU A 23 4.34 2.32 -1.32
C LEU A 23 3.12 3.21 -1.07
N ALA A 24 3.25 4.53 -1.25
CA ALA A 24 2.13 5.46 -1.12
C ALA A 24 1.05 5.19 -2.19
N PHE A 25 1.45 4.99 -3.45
CA PHE A 25 0.52 4.62 -4.52
C PHE A 25 -0.14 3.27 -4.26
N GLN A 26 0.59 2.30 -3.72
CA GLN A 26 0.05 0.99 -3.36
C GLN A 26 -1.00 1.09 -2.24
N LEU A 27 -0.74 1.88 -1.20
CA LEU A 27 -1.71 2.18 -0.14
C LEU A 27 -2.98 2.84 -0.70
N LEU A 28 -2.82 3.88 -1.53
CA LEU A 28 -3.94 4.57 -2.16
C LEU A 28 -4.78 3.62 -3.02
N GLY A 29 -4.12 2.78 -3.83
CA GLY A 29 -4.80 1.79 -4.65
C GLY A 29 -5.57 0.78 -3.81
N ILE A 30 -4.95 0.24 -2.75
CA ILE A 30 -5.58 -0.71 -1.83
C ILE A 30 -6.81 -0.10 -1.15
N VAL A 31 -6.71 1.14 -0.64
CA VAL A 31 -7.83 1.82 0.02
C VAL A 31 -8.96 2.10 -0.96
N ALA A 32 -8.65 2.60 -2.16
CA ALA A 32 -9.65 2.87 -3.20
C ALA A 32 -10.41 1.59 -3.60
N ILE A 33 -9.68 0.49 -3.84
CA ILE A 33 -10.28 -0.82 -4.16
C ILE A 33 -11.13 -1.31 -3.00
N SER A 34 -10.60 -1.29 -1.76
CA SER A 34 -11.32 -1.78 -0.57
C SER A 34 -12.60 -1.00 -0.32
N PHE A 35 -12.57 0.33 -0.49
CA PHE A 35 -13.74 1.18 -0.35
C PHE A 35 -14.78 0.90 -1.44
N PHE A 36 -14.37 0.79 -2.71
CA PHE A 36 -15.30 0.56 -3.81
C PHE A 36 -15.95 -0.82 -3.73
N VAL A 37 -15.16 -1.86 -3.47
CA VAL A 37 -15.63 -3.23 -3.25
C VAL A 37 -16.54 -3.28 -2.03
N GLY A 38 -16.13 -2.68 -0.91
CA GLY A 38 -16.91 -2.61 0.31
C GLY A 38 -18.27 -1.94 0.11
N ARG A 39 -18.29 -0.76 -0.52
CA ARG A 39 -19.55 -0.06 -0.85
C ARG A 39 -20.45 -0.84 -1.77
N TYR A 40 -19.89 -1.58 -2.73
CA TYR A 40 -20.66 -2.45 -3.62
C TYR A 40 -21.30 -3.61 -2.85
N LEU A 41 -20.55 -4.23 -1.93
CA LEU A 41 -21.06 -5.28 -1.05
C LEU A 41 -22.12 -4.76 -0.08
N ASP A 42 -21.87 -3.60 0.55
CA ASP A 42 -22.82 -2.94 1.45
C ASP A 42 -24.18 -2.71 0.75
N LYS A 43 -24.15 -2.19 -0.48
CA LYS A 43 -25.36 -2.00 -1.30
C LYS A 43 -26.04 -3.32 -1.64
N LYS A 44 -25.27 -4.35 -2.01
CA LYS A 44 -25.82 -5.66 -2.36
C LYS A 44 -26.48 -6.36 -1.17
N LEU A 45 -25.99 -6.11 0.05
CA LEU A 45 -26.53 -6.64 1.29
C LEU A 45 -27.65 -5.79 1.90
N GLY A 46 -27.99 -4.64 1.28
CA GLY A 46 -29.04 -3.74 1.77
C GLY A 46 -28.68 -3.04 3.08
N LEU A 47 -27.39 -2.89 3.38
CA LEU A 47 -26.94 -2.22 4.59
C LEU A 47 -27.08 -0.70 4.41
N GLU A 48 -27.82 -0.05 5.33
CA GLU A 48 -27.97 1.40 5.35
C GLU A 48 -26.66 2.12 5.67
N GLN A 49 -25.79 1.46 6.44
CA GLN A 49 -24.48 1.94 6.83
C GLN A 49 -23.38 1.15 6.13
N PRO A 50 -22.24 1.79 5.77
CA PRO A 50 -21.13 1.15 5.05
C PRO A 50 -20.26 0.28 5.98
N ILE A 51 -20.86 -0.71 6.62
CA ILE A 51 -20.23 -1.55 7.65
C ILE A 51 -19.19 -2.47 7.01
N ILE A 52 -19.50 -3.07 5.86
CA ILE A 52 -18.58 -3.94 5.12
C ILE A 52 -17.41 -3.14 4.58
N ALA A 53 -17.63 -1.94 4.03
CA ALA A 53 -16.54 -1.08 3.61
C ALA A 53 -15.59 -0.72 4.76
N MET A 54 -16.13 -0.42 5.94
CA MET A 54 -15.32 -0.13 7.13
C MET A 54 -14.49 -1.34 7.55
N LEU A 55 -15.12 -2.53 7.63
CA LEU A 55 -14.43 -3.78 7.93
C LEU A 55 -13.36 -4.10 6.89
N LEU A 56 -13.65 -3.95 5.60
CA LEU A 56 -12.71 -4.20 4.51
C LEU A 56 -11.49 -3.28 4.60
N ILE A 57 -11.68 -1.99 4.89
CA ILE A 57 -10.57 -1.06 5.07
C ILE A 57 -9.69 -1.50 6.24
N ILE A 58 -10.28 -1.84 7.39
CA ILE A 58 -9.53 -2.31 8.57
C ILE A 58 -8.75 -3.58 8.24
N VAL A 59 -9.42 -4.60 7.70
CA VAL A 59 -8.81 -5.89 7.37
C VAL A 59 -7.68 -5.71 6.36
N THR A 60 -7.91 -4.93 5.31
CA THR A 60 -6.93 -4.75 4.24
C THR A 60 -5.75 -3.90 4.70
N PHE A 61 -5.99 -2.90 5.55
CA PHE A 61 -4.92 -2.14 6.19
C PHE A 61 -4.07 -3.02 7.11
N SER A 62 -4.69 -3.84 7.97
CA SER A 62 -3.99 -4.80 8.83
C SER A 62 -3.19 -5.82 8.03
N ALA A 63 -3.76 -6.36 6.95
CA ALA A 63 -3.08 -7.28 6.05
C ALA A 63 -1.88 -6.62 5.35
N TYR A 64 -2.03 -5.37 4.91
CA TYR A 64 -0.96 -4.59 4.30
C TYR A 64 0.16 -4.30 5.30
N MET A 65 -0.17 -3.90 6.53
CA MET A 65 0.81 -3.72 7.61
C MET A 65 1.53 -5.03 7.95
N TYR A 66 0.82 -6.15 8.03
CA TYR A 66 1.44 -7.46 8.24
C TYR A 66 2.40 -7.83 7.11
N LYS A 67 2.00 -7.58 5.86
CA LYS A 67 2.87 -7.78 4.68
C LYS A 67 4.11 -6.90 4.75
N LEU A 68 3.96 -5.62 5.09
CA LEU A 68 5.07 -4.67 5.25
C LEU A 68 6.02 -5.09 6.38
N TYR A 69 5.47 -5.50 7.52
CA TYR A 69 6.26 -6.06 8.62
C TYR A 69 7.05 -7.27 8.14
N LYS A 70 6.39 -8.23 7.47
CA LYS A 70 7.08 -9.39 6.91
C LYS A 70 8.14 -8.97 5.88
N GLU A 71 7.88 -8.03 4.99
CA GLU A 71 8.87 -7.56 4.00
C GLU A 71 10.09 -6.90 4.66
N LEU A 72 9.88 -6.12 5.72
CA LEU A 72 10.95 -5.44 6.44
C LEU A 72 11.77 -6.40 7.32
N PHE A 73 11.13 -7.37 7.97
CA PHE A 73 11.77 -8.27 8.94
C PHE A 73 12.14 -9.65 8.38
N ASN A 74 11.53 -10.08 7.27
CA ASN A 74 11.82 -11.35 6.58
C ASN A 74 12.74 -11.15 5.37
N ASN A 75 13.43 -10.01 5.27
CA ASN A 75 14.57 -9.83 4.37
C ASN A 75 15.85 -10.38 5.02
N LYS A 76 15.88 -11.71 5.25
CA LYS A 76 17.10 -12.52 5.32
C LYS A 76 17.20 -13.34 4.05
#